data_AF-A0A7J9W334-F1
#
_entry.id   AF-A0A7J9W334-F1
#
_cell.length_a   1.000
_cell.length_b   1.000
_cell.length_c   1.000
_cell.angle_alpha   90.00
_cell.angle_beta   90.00
_cell.angle_gamma   90.00
#
_symmetry.space_group_name_H-M   'P 1'
#
loop_
_entity.id
_entity.type
_entity.pdbx_description
1 polymer ?
#
loop_
_entity_poly.entity_id
_entity_poly.type
_entity_poly.pdbx_seq_one_letter_code
_entity_poly.pdbx_strand_id
1 'polypeptide(L)' 'MIRQDRELLAELARVNSDVVPVAMRVMDDSATPEEQRELATRLIDLGQRLDRRAELTGHVIEAETVGVIEAPSVPNREQ' A
#
# COMPACT_ATOMS: atom_id res chain seq x y z
N MET A 1 1.03 -15.44 -16.21
CA MET A 1 1.07 -14.32 -15.25
C MET A 1 1.85 -13.18 -15.90
N ILE A 2 1.11 -12.17 -16.34
CA ILE A 2 1.40 -11.36 -17.53
C ILE A 2 1.84 -9.97 -17.05
N ARG A 3 2.73 -9.26 -17.76
CA ARG A 3 3.30 -7.94 -17.42
C ARG A 3 2.36 -7.00 -16.63
N GLN A 4 1.09 -6.94 -17.03
CA GLN A 4 0.03 -6.15 -16.39
C GLN A 4 -0.16 -6.45 -14.89
N ASP A 5 -0.06 -7.70 -14.44
CA ASP A 5 -0.17 -8.08 -13.02
C ASP A 5 0.97 -7.48 -12.20
N ARG A 6 2.19 -7.50 -12.77
CA ARG A 6 3.38 -6.95 -12.11
C ARG A 6 3.31 -5.43 -12.01
N GLU A 7 2.80 -4.77 -13.05
CA GLU A 7 2.58 -3.32 -13.04
C GLU A 7 1.55 -2.93 -11.99
N LEU A 8 0.45 -3.69 -11.89
CA LEU A 8 -0.60 -3.47 -10.90
C LEU A 8 -0.10 -3.67 -9.47
N LEU A 9 0.70 -4.71 -9.22
CA LEU A 9 1.37 -4.91 -7.93
C LEU A 9 2.37 -3.81 -7.59
N ALA A 10 3.18 -3.38 -8.56
CA ALA A 10 4.15 -2.30 -8.35
C ALA A 10 3.43 -0.98 -8.02
N GLU A 11 2.30 -0.72 -8.65
CA GLU A 11 1.45 0.43 -8.35
C GLU A 11 0.80 0.32 -6.97
N LEU A 12 0.29 -0.86 -6.60
CA LEU A 12 -0.22 -1.12 -5.25
C LEU A 12 0.85 -0.90 -4.17
N ALA A 13 2.06 -1.39 -4.39
CA ALA A 13 3.18 -1.16 -3.46
C ALA A 13 3.50 0.33 -3.32
N ARG A 14 3.52 1.09 -4.42
CA ARG A 14 3.75 2.54 -4.41
C ARG A 14 2.64 3.29 -3.68
N VAL A 15 1.38 3.02 -4.01
CA VAL A 15 0.24 3.67 -3.35
C VAL A 15 0.22 3.36 -1.85
N ASN A 16 0.46 2.10 -1.45
CA ASN A 16 0.54 1.72 -0.04
C ASN A 16 1.69 2.44 0.70
N SER A 17 2.85 2.59 0.06
CA SER A 17 3.97 3.37 0.57
C SER A 17 3.60 4.84 0.81
N ASP A 18 2.82 5.44 -0.09
CA ASP A 18 2.42 6.84 -0.03
C ASP A 18 1.34 7.12 1.05
N VAL A 19 0.56 6.11 1.45
CA VAL A 19 -0.49 6.26 2.47
C VAL A 19 0.10 6.72 3.81
N VAL A 20 1.22 6.14 4.25
CA VAL A 20 1.80 6.45 5.57
C VAL A 20 2.24 7.92 5.68
N PRO A 21 3.07 8.47 4.76
CA PRO A 21 3.43 9.89 4.81
C PRO A 21 2.24 10.84 4.77
N VAL A 22 1.22 10.56 3.96
CA VAL A 22 0.02 11.40 3.89
C VAL A 22 -0.78 11.32 5.19
N ALA A 23 -0.95 10.13 5.76
CA ALA A 23 -1.63 9.95 7.05
C ALA A 23 -0.91 10.69 8.18
N MET A 24 0.44 10.65 8.22
CA MET A 24 1.23 11.44 9.16
C MET A 24 0.98 12.95 8.97
N ARG A 25 1.02 13.45 7.74
CA ARG A 25 0.73 14.88 7.47
C ARG A 25 -0.69 15.28 7.84
N VAL A 26 -1.68 14.39 7.67
CA VAL A 26 -3.06 14.62 8.12
C VAL A 26 -3.13 14.70 9.65
N MET A 27 -2.45 13.81 10.37
CA MET A 27 -2.39 13.86 11.84
C MET A 27 -1.68 15.13 12.36
N ASP A 28 -0.70 15.63 11.60
CA ASP A 28 0.06 16.85 11.92
C ASP A 28 -0.61 18.13 11.39
N ASP A 29 -1.86 18.07 10.90
CA ASP A 29 -2.60 19.20 10.29
C ASP A 29 -1.83 19.92 9.15
N SER A 30 -0.89 19.23 8.53
CA SER A 30 0.01 19.76 7.49
C SER A 30 -0.31 19.27 6.08
N ALA A 31 -1.22 18.30 5.95
CA ALA A 31 -1.72 17.85 4.65
C ALA A 31 -2.73 18.84 4.07
N THR A 32 -2.57 19.16 2.78
CA THR A 32 -3.55 19.94 2.04
C THR A 32 -4.76 19.09 1.63
N PRO A 33 -5.94 19.70 1.41
CA PRO A 33 -7.09 18.98 0.84
C PRO A 33 -6.79 18.34 -0.52
N GLU A 34 -5.88 18.93 -1.29
CA GLU A 34 -5.50 18.42 -2.62
C GLU A 34 -4.69 17.12 -2.50
N GLU A 35 -3.73 17.05 -1.58
CA GLU A 35 -2.98 15.80 -1.32
C GLU A 35 -3.91 14.65 -0.89
N GLN A 36 -4.91 14.95 -0.06
CA GLN A 36 -5.90 13.95 0.37
C GLN A 36 -6.75 13.47 -0.81
N ARG A 37 -7.20 14.38 -1.68
CA ARG A 37 -7.98 14.05 -2.89
C ARG A 37 -7.15 13.25 -3.89
N GLU A 38 -5.89 13.62 -4.09
CA GLU A 38 -5.00 12.91 -5.00
C GLU A 38 -4.78 11.47 -4.53
N LEU A 39 -4.47 11.27 -3.24
CA LEU A 39 -4.30 9.92 -2.69
C LEU A 39 -5.60 9.10 -2.79
N ALA A 40 -6.74 9.70 -2.44
CA ALA A 40 -8.04 9.04 -2.55
C ALA A 40 -8.36 8.63 -4.01
N THR A 41 -8.08 9.52 -4.97
CA THR A 41 -8.30 9.24 -6.40
C THR A 41 -7.44 8.07 -6.87
N ARG A 42 -6.16 8.04 -6.49
CA ARG A 42 -5.23 6.94 -6.84
C ARG A 42 -5.68 5.61 -6.22
N LEU A 43 -6.13 5.62 -4.97
CA LEU A 43 -6.66 4.43 -4.28
C LEU A 43 -7.91 3.88 -4.97
N ILE A 44 -8.85 4.75 -5.34
CA ILE A 44 -10.09 4.35 -6.02
C ILE A 44 -9.78 3.73 -7.39
N ASP A 45 -8.95 4.38 -8.21
CA ASP A 45 -8.61 3.86 -9.55
C ASP A 45 -7.91 2.50 -9.46
N LEU A 46 -6.92 2.39 -8.56
CA LEU A 46 -6.20 1.14 -8.35
C LEU A 46 -7.13 0.02 -7.87
N GLY A 47 -8.02 0.32 -6.92
CA GLY A 47 -9.01 -0.62 -6.41
C GLY A 47 -9.92 -1.16 -7.52
N GLN A 48 -10.44 -0.27 -8.39
CA GLN A 48 -11.26 -0.68 -9.53
C GLN A 48 -10.49 -1.56 -10.53
N ARG A 49 -9.19 -1.32 -10.73
CA ARG A 49 -8.36 -2.13 -11.63
C ARG A 49 -8.05 -3.50 -11.04
N LEU A 50 -7.81 -3.59 -9.73
CA LEU A 50 -7.64 -4.85 -9.00
C LEU A 50 -8.92 -5.68 -9.03
N ASP A 51 -10.07 -5.06 -8.80
CA ASP A 51 -11.38 -5.70 -8.83
C ASP A 51 -11.68 -6.32 -10.20
N ARG A 52 -11.58 -5.52 -11.28
CA ARG A 52 -11.72 -6.02 -12.66
C ARG A 52 -10.76 -7.17 -12.97
N ARG A 53 -9.54 -7.12 -12.43
CA ARG A 53 -8.55 -8.18 -12.65
C ARG A 53 -8.93 -9.47 -11.94
N ALA A 54 -9.41 -9.37 -10.70
CA ALA A 54 -9.89 -10.50 -9.93
C ALA A 54 -11.09 -11.15 -10.62
N GLU A 55 -12.04 -10.37 -11.12
CA GLU A 55 -13.18 -10.88 -11.92
C GLU A 55 -12.72 -11.63 -13.17
N LEU A 56 -11.72 -11.10 -13.90
CA LEU A 56 -11.22 -11.70 -15.14
C LEU A 56 -10.40 -12.98 -14.95
N THR A 57 -9.83 -13.21 -13.77
CA THR A 57 -8.94 -14.36 -13.52
C THR A 57 -9.39 -15.34 -12.47
N GLY A 58 -10.26 -14.92 -11.56
CA GLY A 58 -10.59 -15.68 -10.36
C GLY A 58 -9.38 -15.91 -9.45
N HIS A 59 -8.32 -15.11 -9.56
CA HIS A 59 -7.08 -15.28 -8.78
C HIS A 59 -6.69 -13.98 -8.08
N VAL A 60 -6.28 -14.11 -6.81
CA VAL A 60 -5.62 -13.04 -6.06
C VAL A 60 -4.17 -12.98 -6.51
N ILE A 61 -3.64 -11.77 -6.73
CA ILE A 61 -2.22 -11.62 -7.02
C ILE A 61 -1.45 -11.77 -5.70
N GLU A 62 -0.72 -12.87 -5.54
CA GLU A 62 0.18 -13.05 -4.41
C GLU A 62 1.41 -12.17 -4.58
N ALA A 63 1.66 -11.29 -3.61
CA ALA A 63 2.89 -10.53 -3.51
C ALA A 63 3.76 -11.16 -2.41
N GLU A 64 4.94 -11.69 -2.78
CA GLU A 64 5.94 -12.09 -1.79
C GLU A 64 6.37 -10.85 -1.01
N THR A 65 6.00 -10.78 0.26
CA THR A 65 6.34 -9.66 1.14
C THR A 65 7.81 -9.81 1.55
N VAL A 66 8.72 -9.09 0.90
CA VAL A 66 10.11 -8.97 1.37
C VAL A 66 10.16 -7.89 2.44
N GLY A 67 10.20 -8.30 3.71
CA GLY A 67 10.46 -7.39 4.83
C GLY A 67 9.82 -7.81 6.13
N VAL A 68 10.37 -8.86 6.77
CA VAL A 68 10.22 -9.05 8.20
C VAL A 68 10.90 -7.86 8.87
N ILE A 69 10.12 -6.92 9.39
CA ILE A 69 10.64 -5.99 10.39
C ILE A 69 10.85 -6.86 11.63
N GLU A 70 12.09 -7.33 11.81
CA GLU A 70 12.52 -7.92 13.07
C GLU A 70 12.26 -6.86 14.15
N ALA A 71 11.26 -7.13 15.00
CA ALA A 71 11.01 -6.29 16.15
C ALA A 71 12.30 -6.24 16.99
N PRO A 72 12.72 -5.06 17.49
CA PRO A 72 13.92 -4.96 18.30
C PRO A 72 13.77 -5.85 19.54
N SER A 73 14.67 -6.83 19.66
CA SER A 73 14.82 -7.66 20.86
C SER A 73 15.02 -6.76 22.07
N VAL A 74 13.98 -6.58 22.89
CA VAL A 74 14.09 -5.90 24.18
C VAL A 74 14.94 -6.80 25.07
N PRO A 75 16.11 -6.36 25.56
CA PRO A 75 16.92 -7.18 26.45
C PRO A 75 16.14 -7.40 27.74
N ASN A 76 15.94 -8.68 28.08
CA ASN A 76 15.35 -9.13 29.33
C ASN A 76 16.20 -8.57 30.48
N ARG A 77 15.71 -7.54 31.18
CA ARG A 77 16.30 -7.14 32.46
C ARG A 77 15.79 -8.12 33.50
N GLU A 78 16.48 -9.25 33.61
CA GLU A 78 16.40 -10.06 34.82
C GLU A 78 17.20 -9.36 35.91
N GLN A 79 16.46 -8.88 36.91
CA GLN A 79 16.77 -8.69 38.33
C GLN A 79 18.00 -7.85 38.70
#